data_AF-A0A2T4DRC5-F1
#
_entry.id   AF-A0A2T4DRC5-F1
#
_cell.length_a   1.000
_cell.length_b   1.000
_cell.length_c   1.000
_cell.angle_alpha   90.00
_cell.angle_beta   90.00
_cell.angle_gamma   90.00
#
_symmetry.space_group_name_H-M   'P 1'
#
loop_
_entity.id
_entity.type
_entity.pdbx_description
1 polymer ?
#
loop_
_entity_poly.entity_id
_entity_poly.type
_entity_poly.pdbx_seq_one_letter_code
_entity_poly.pdbx_strand_id
1 'polypeptide(L)'
;MSGDQLKIKLKGFNVSKSDFEEKYKVQLSDIEWGIIVKKINASWEEHIQEVRLLAFKHIRSAMNDIGYAPALEGKDISFKPSDS
;
A
#
# COMPACT_ATOMS: atom_id res chain seq x y z
N MET A 1 -4.36 6.82 -28.06
CA MET A 1 -3.73 5.81 -27.17
C MET A 1 -4.87 5.17 -26.39
N SER A 2 -4.98 3.83 -26.41
CA SER A 2 -6.10 3.12 -25.76
C SER A 2 -6.03 3.23 -24.24
N GLY A 3 -7.15 3.52 -23.57
CA GLY A 3 -7.25 3.70 -22.11
C GLY A 3 -6.79 2.50 -21.26
N ASP A 4 -6.81 1.28 -21.81
CA ASP A 4 -6.42 0.05 -21.09
C ASP A 4 -4.91 -0.06 -20.79
N GLN A 5 -4.10 0.82 -21.39
CA GLN A 5 -2.67 0.89 -21.07
C GLN A 5 -2.40 1.51 -19.70
N LEU A 6 -3.30 2.36 -19.20
CA LEU A 6 -3.19 2.97 -17.87
C LEU A 6 -3.81 2.05 -16.82
N LYS A 7 -3.08 1.79 -15.74
CA LYS A 7 -3.53 0.92 -14.64
C LYS A 7 -3.23 1.57 -13.30
N ILE A 8 -4.12 1.38 -12.34
CA ILE A 8 -3.82 1.66 -10.93
C ILE A 8 -2.82 0.60 -10.48
N LYS A 9 -1.67 1.03 -9.96
CA LYS A 9 -0.59 0.14 -9.51
C LYS A 9 -0.43 0.27 -8.01
N LEU A 10 -1.12 -0.58 -7.27
CA LEU A 10 -0.91 -0.74 -5.85
C LEU A 10 0.09 -1.89 -5.65
N LYS A 11 0.92 -1.88 -4.61
CA LYS A 11 1.88 -2.98 -4.36
C LYS A 11 1.11 -4.31 -4.25
N GLY A 12 1.23 -5.17 -5.27
CA GLY A 12 0.57 -6.47 -5.35
C GLY A 12 -0.78 -6.51 -6.09
N PHE A 13 -1.34 -5.36 -6.49
CA PHE A 13 -2.62 -5.28 -7.20
C PHE A 13 -2.55 -4.33 -8.40
N ASN A 14 -2.95 -4.84 -9.56
CA ASN A 14 -3.16 -4.04 -10.76
C ASN A 14 -4.65 -4.00 -11.04
N VAL A 15 -5.24 -2.80 -11.10
CA VAL A 15 -6.64 -2.62 -11.48
C VAL A 15 -6.67 -1.97 -12.85
N SER A 16 -7.26 -2.68 -13.83
CA SER A 16 -7.49 -2.13 -15.17
C SER A 16 -8.76 -1.27 -15.20
N LYS A 17 -8.95 -0.53 -16.30
CA LYS A 17 -10.14 0.29 -16.50
C LYS A 17 -11.41 -0.56 -16.48
N SER A 18 -11.41 -1.69 -17.20
CA SER A 18 -12.54 -2.62 -17.26
C SER A 18 -12.90 -3.19 -15.89
N ASP A 19 -11.91 -3.61 -15.09
CA ASP A 19 -12.16 -4.17 -13.75
C ASP A 19 -12.80 -3.13 -12.83
N PHE A 20 -12.36 -1.87 -12.95
CA PHE A 20 -12.91 -0.76 -12.17
C PHE A 20 -14.34 -0.44 -12.60
N GLU A 21 -14.58 -0.34 -13.90
CA GLU A 21 -15.90 -0.08 -14.49
C GLU A 21 -16.91 -1.16 -14.14
N GLU A 22 -16.52 -2.43 -14.21
CA GLU A 22 -17.36 -3.57 -13.81
C GLU A 22 -17.70 -3.52 -12.32
N LYS A 23 -16.69 -3.32 -11.46
CA LYS A 23 -16.87 -3.32 -10.01
C LYS A 23 -17.79 -2.19 -9.54
N TYR A 24 -17.64 -1.00 -10.11
CA TYR A 24 -18.39 0.19 -9.69
C TYR A 24 -19.60 0.49 -10.58
N LYS A 25 -19.84 -0.32 -11.62
CA LYS A 25 -20.93 -0.14 -12.60
C LYS A 25 -20.94 1.26 -13.22
N VAL A 26 -19.75 1.73 -13.63
CA VAL A 26 -19.54 3.03 -14.29
C VAL A 26 -18.93 2.81 -15.67
N GLN A 27 -19.07 3.79 -16.56
CA GLN A 27 -18.30 3.87 -17.80
C GLN A 27 -17.53 5.18 -17.79
N LEU A 28 -16.22 5.10 -17.97
CA LEU A 28 -15.30 6.22 -17.92
C LEU A 28 -14.74 6.47 -19.32
N SER A 29 -14.58 7.73 -19.69
CA SER A 29 -13.71 8.08 -20.81
C SER A 29 -12.25 7.78 -20.46
N ASP A 30 -11.39 7.69 -21.48
CA ASP A 30 -9.95 7.49 -21.29
C ASP A 30 -9.30 8.65 -20.51
N ILE A 31 -9.86 9.87 -20.63
CA ILE A 31 -9.41 11.05 -19.89
C ILE A 31 -9.76 10.92 -18.41
N GLU A 32 -11.01 10.56 -18.09
CA GLU A 32 -11.46 10.36 -16.71
C GLU A 32 -10.70 9.23 -16.03
N TRP A 33 -10.48 8.13 -16.74
CA TRP A 33 -9.65 7.02 -16.26
C TRP A 33 -8.22 7.48 -15.95
N GLY A 34 -7.60 8.27 -16.84
CA GLY A 34 -6.28 8.84 -16.62
C GLY A 34 -6.20 9.74 -15.38
N ILE A 35 -7.25 10.52 -15.10
CA ILE A 35 -7.34 11.36 -13.89
C ILE A 35 -7.45 10.48 -12.63
N ILE A 36 -8.30 9.45 -12.66
CA ILE A 36 -8.49 8.52 -11.54
C ILE A 36 -7.19 7.79 -11.21
N VAL A 37 -6.52 7.22 -12.22
CA VAL A 37 -5.23 6.53 -12.05
C VAL A 37 -4.19 7.44 -11.40
N LYS A 38 -4.06 8.69 -11.88
CA LYS A 38 -3.11 9.66 -11.31
C LYS A 38 -3.41 9.98 -9.86
N LYS A 39 -4.69 10.27 -9.54
CA LYS A 39 -5.10 10.61 -8.17
C LYS A 39 -4.90 9.45 -7.20
N ILE A 40 -5.30 8.24 -7.58
CA ILE A 40 -5.19 7.06 -6.72
C ILE A 40 -3.74 6.68 -6.50
N ASN A 41 -2.91 6.65 -7.55
CA ASN A 41 -1.49 6.32 -7.39
C ASN A 41 -0.77 7.36 -6.51
N ALA A 42 -1.03 8.67 -6.70
CA ALA A 42 -0.44 9.71 -5.87
C ALA A 42 -0.89 9.61 -4.40
N SER A 43 -2.19 9.45 -4.15
CA SER A 43 -2.73 9.28 -2.79
C SER A 43 -2.23 8.00 -2.13
N TRP A 44 -2.05 6.92 -2.88
CA TRP A 44 -1.47 5.68 -2.36
C TRP A 44 0.00 5.87 -1.95
N GLU A 45 0.79 6.55 -2.77
CA GLU A 45 2.20 6.86 -2.44
C GLU A 45 2.31 7.74 -1.18
N GLU A 46 1.37 8.65 -0.98
CA GLU A 46 1.28 9.49 0.23
C GLU A 46 0.87 8.67 1.47
N HIS A 47 -0.22 7.91 1.38
CA HIS A 47 -0.79 7.19 2.53
C HIS A 47 -0.06 5.89 2.87
N ILE A 48 0.67 5.27 1.95
CA ILE A 48 1.33 3.97 2.22
C ILE A 48 2.40 4.09 3.30
N GLN A 49 3.03 5.26 3.46
CA GLN A 49 4.01 5.48 4.53
C GLN A 49 3.30 5.52 5.89
N GLU A 50 2.15 6.19 5.99
CA GLU A 50 1.34 6.24 7.21
C GLU A 50 0.84 4.85 7.60
N VAL A 51 0.33 4.08 6.63
CA VAL A 51 -0.11 2.69 6.86
C VAL A 51 1.05 1.81 7.32
N ARG A 52 2.24 1.95 6.74
CA ARG A 52 3.44 1.22 7.18
C ARG A 52 3.85 1.60 8.60
N LEU A 53 3.82 2.88 8.94
CA LEU A 53 4.13 3.35 10.30
C LEU A 53 3.13 2.79 11.31
N LEU A 54 1.84 2.81 10.99
CA LEU A 54 0.80 2.25 11.84
C LEU A 54 0.97 0.73 12.02
N ALA A 55 1.20 -0.01 10.93
CA ALA A 55 1.44 -1.45 10.98
C ALA A 55 2.68 -1.77 11.82
N PHE A 56 3.78 -1.05 11.62
CA PHE A 56 4.99 -1.22 12.41
C PHE A 56 4.75 -0.90 13.90
N LYS A 57 3.99 0.15 14.22
CA LYS A 57 3.60 0.47 15.60
C LYS A 57 2.83 -0.67 16.25
N HIS A 58 1.86 -1.27 15.53
CA HIS A 58 1.11 -2.41 16.05
C HIS A 58 1.99 -3.66 16.23
N ILE A 59 2.83 -4.00 15.25
CA ILE A 59 3.77 -5.12 15.38
C ILE A 59 4.69 -4.88 16.58
N ARG A 60 5.27 -3.69 16.71
CA ARG A 60 6.13 -3.35 17.84
C ARG A 60 5.43 -3.50 19.19
N SER A 61 4.19 -3.02 19.31
CA SER A 61 3.41 -3.18 20.54
C SER A 61 3.21 -4.66 20.86
N ALA A 62 2.73 -5.44 19.90
CA ALA A 62 2.48 -6.87 20.10
C ALA A 62 3.76 -7.63 20.47
N MET A 63 4.90 -7.31 19.83
CA MET A 63 6.20 -7.92 20.14
C MET A 63 6.69 -7.53 21.54
N ASN A 64 6.55 -6.27 21.93
CA ASN A 64 6.89 -5.81 23.27
C ASN A 64 6.04 -6.52 24.34
N ASP A 65 4.74 -6.72 24.08
CA ASP A 65 3.82 -7.39 25.01
C ASP A 65 4.21 -8.85 25.28
N ILE A 66 4.88 -9.51 24.33
CA ILE A 66 5.42 -10.87 24.47
C ILE A 66 6.91 -10.89 24.86
N GLY A 67 7.47 -9.75 25.27
CA GLY A 67 8.83 -9.65 25.80
C GLY A 67 9.94 -9.45 24.75
N TYR A 68 9.62 -9.06 23.52
CA TYR A 68 10.61 -8.83 22.45
C TYR A 68 10.75 -7.33 22.13
N ALA A 69 11.98 -6.86 21.95
CA ALA A 69 12.31 -5.49 21.54
C ALA A 69 12.83 -5.45 20.09
N PRO A 70 12.56 -4.37 19.33
CA PRO A 70 13.13 -4.21 18.01
C PRO A 70 14.65 -3.98 18.10
N ALA A 71 15.41 -4.73 17.30
CA ALA A 71 16.84 -4.62 17.12
C ALA A 71 17.17 -4.29 15.66
N LEU A 72 18.17 -3.43 15.44
CA LEU A 72 18.69 -3.15 14.12
C LEU A 72 19.82 -4.14 13.80
N GLU A 73 19.57 -5.05 12.86
CA GLU A 73 20.56 -6.00 12.36
C GLU A 73 20.86 -5.71 10.89
N GLY A 74 21.95 -4.97 10.66
CA GLY A 74 22.32 -4.54 9.31
C GLY A 74 21.30 -3.55 8.73
N LYS A 75 20.58 -3.94 7.68
CA LYS A 75 19.56 -3.12 7.01
C LYS A 75 18.12 -3.49 7.39
N ASP A 76 17.94 -4.56 8.16
CA ASP A 76 16.64 -5.10 8.50
C ASP A 76 16.32 -4.86 9.98
N ILE A 77 15.03 -4.69 10.29
CA ILE A 77 14.53 -4.64 11.65
C ILE A 77 14.17 -6.07 12.06
N SER A 78 14.87 -6.60 13.07
CA SER A 78 14.53 -7.86 13.73
C SER A 78 13.94 -7.58 15.11
N PHE A 79 13.31 -8.58 15.73
CA PHE A 79 12.81 -8.51 17.10
C PHE A 79 13.55 -9.55 17.94
N LYS A 80 14.14 -9.14 19.06
CA LYS A 80 14.89 -10.02 19.98
C LYS A 80 14.26 -10.01 21.36
N PRO A 81 14.41 -11.08 22.16
CA PRO A 81 13.99 -11.06 23.55
C PRO A 81 14.63 -9.87 24.28
N SER A 82 13.85 -9.18 25.09
CA SER A 82 14.27 -7.93 25.75
C SER A 82 15.31 -8.16 26.86
N ASP A 83 15.46 -9.43 27.29
CA ASP A 83 16.42 -9.87 28.31
C ASP A 83 17.73 -10.43 27.72
N SER A 84 18.02 -10.16 26.43
CA SER A 84 19.26 -10.57 25.73
C SER A 84 20.31 -9.47 25.67
#